data_AF-A0A2G2VXW3-F1
#
_entry.id   AF-A0A2G2VXW3-F1
#
_cell.length_a   1.000
_cell.length_b   1.000
_cell.length_c   1.000
_cell.angle_alpha   90.00
_cell.angle_beta   90.00
_cell.angle_gamma   90.00
#
_symmetry.space_group_name_H-M   'P 1'
#
loop_
_entity.id
_entity.type
_entity.pdbx_description
1 polymer ?
#
loop_
_entity_poly.entity_id
_entity_poly.type
_entity_poly.pdbx_seq_one_letter_code
_entity_poly.pdbx_strand_id
1 'polypeptide(L)'
;MAFSTINFGILGCADIARKVSRAILLSQIATLTAIGSRSLEKANKFAAENNFPATAKVYGSYEEVVNDPNVDAVYVPLPTSLHVQWAVLAAEKKKHLLCEKPVGLNVEEVDVILKACESNGVQFMDGTMWMHHPRTAKMREFLNDEGQFGQLKSVNTCFTFAADPNFLENDIRVKPDLDALGALGDVGWYCIRGILWATDFELPKSVVALRNPVLNKAGVIISCGASLTWEDGKVGTFHCSFLSNLTMDLTAVGTKGTLHLHDFVIPYEEHKASFISAVESGFKELVTGWEPKPSEHTITADIPQEALMVREFSRLVGRIKNEGAKPEKKWPTLSRKTTLVLDAVKASIEKGFEPMEIKIGLGLESSNVAFIWIIRGLNFTLEVEKWLRDENFEEKVKGRGMIIRGWAPQVMILSHPSVGGFLTHCGWNSTLEGISSGVPMITFPMFAEQFYNEKLIVSVLKIGVRVGVEVSTDSWNEEKNGVPVNKDQIKKAIDKLMDKGFESEERRKRAKELSHISNKAIQEMVLHS
;
A
#
# COMPACT_ATOMS: atom_id res chain seq x y z
N MET A 1 13.57 -35.68 -6.98
CA MET A 1 13.25 -35.86 -5.55
C MET A 1 11.77 -35.56 -5.39
N ALA A 2 11.00 -36.41 -4.72
CA ALA A 2 9.60 -36.10 -4.43
C ALA A 2 9.55 -34.84 -3.54
N PHE A 3 8.78 -33.83 -3.92
CA PHE A 3 8.56 -32.65 -3.09
C PHE A 3 7.97 -33.12 -1.75
N SER A 4 8.55 -32.69 -0.62
CA SER A 4 7.95 -32.98 0.68
C SER A 4 6.61 -32.28 0.81
N THR A 5 5.60 -33.01 1.26
CA THR A 5 4.25 -32.48 1.48
C THR A 5 4.29 -31.38 2.55
N ILE A 6 3.68 -30.24 2.27
CA ILE A 6 3.56 -29.13 3.23
C ILE A 6 2.33 -29.31 4.11
N ASN A 7 2.54 -29.31 5.42
CA ASN A 7 1.49 -29.50 6.42
C ASN A 7 0.83 -28.16 6.78
N PHE A 8 -0.45 -27.99 6.44
CA PHE A 8 -1.21 -26.77 6.72
C PHE A 8 -2.00 -26.83 8.03
N GLY A 9 -1.93 -25.73 8.78
CA GLY A 9 -2.90 -25.36 9.80
C GLY A 9 -3.88 -24.31 9.27
N ILE A 10 -5.14 -24.35 9.68
CA ILE A 10 -6.11 -23.29 9.38
C ILE A 10 -6.50 -22.55 10.67
N LEU A 11 -6.36 -21.23 10.66
CA LEU A 11 -6.76 -20.35 11.76
C LEU A 11 -8.15 -19.78 11.50
N GLY A 12 -9.19 -20.50 11.91
CA GLY A 12 -10.57 -20.05 11.79
C GLY A 12 -11.42 -20.84 10.80
N CYS A 13 -12.66 -21.09 11.21
CA CYS A 13 -13.68 -21.78 10.43
C CYS A 13 -14.56 -20.78 9.66
N ALA A 14 -13.94 -19.90 8.87
CA ALA A 14 -14.65 -18.96 8.00
C ALA A 14 -15.17 -19.67 6.74
N ASP A 15 -16.19 -19.12 6.06
CA ASP A 15 -16.78 -19.79 4.88
C ASP A 15 -15.77 -19.93 3.72
N ILE A 16 -14.94 -18.89 3.49
CA ILE A 16 -13.86 -18.94 2.50
C ILE A 16 -12.86 -20.07 2.75
N ALA A 17 -12.67 -20.47 4.01
CA ALA A 17 -11.77 -21.55 4.37
C ALA A 17 -12.21 -22.90 3.81
N ARG A 18 -13.50 -23.10 3.51
CA ARG A 18 -14.00 -24.33 2.87
C ARG A 18 -13.40 -24.50 1.48
N LYS A 19 -13.42 -23.42 0.69
CA LYS A 19 -12.82 -23.38 -0.65
C LYS A 19 -11.31 -23.61 -0.58
N VAL A 20 -10.63 -23.00 0.38
CA VAL A 20 -9.16 -23.15 0.52
C VAL A 20 -8.77 -24.51 1.09
N SER A 21 -9.58 -25.13 1.97
CA SER A 21 -9.39 -26.53 2.41
C SER A 21 -9.42 -27.49 1.22
N ARG A 22 -10.39 -27.35 0.32
CA ARG A 22 -10.43 -28.10 -0.96
C ARG A 22 -9.17 -27.83 -1.79
N ALA A 23 -8.75 -26.57 -1.92
CA ALA A 23 -7.58 -26.18 -2.70
C ALA A 23 -6.27 -26.79 -2.18
N ILE A 24 -6.10 -26.86 -0.85
CA ILE A 24 -4.95 -27.48 -0.21
C ILE A 24 -4.84 -28.96 -0.61
N LEU A 25 -5.96 -29.70 -0.52
CA LEU A 25 -5.99 -31.12 -0.89
C LEU A 25 -5.78 -31.33 -2.41
N LEU A 26 -6.32 -30.46 -3.26
CA LEU A 26 -6.14 -30.54 -4.72
C LEU A 26 -4.72 -30.19 -5.20
N SER A 27 -3.93 -29.48 -4.39
CA SER A 27 -2.58 -29.05 -4.79
C SER A 27 -1.59 -30.21 -4.94
N GLN A 28 -1.91 -31.40 -4.40
CA GLN A 28 -1.10 -32.64 -4.38
C GLN A 28 0.24 -32.56 -3.63
N ILE A 29 0.70 -31.36 -3.25
CA ILE A 29 1.95 -31.14 -2.51
C ILE A 29 1.73 -30.47 -1.15
N ALA A 30 0.48 -30.40 -0.71
CA ALA A 30 0.08 -29.92 0.60
C ALA A 30 -1.03 -30.80 1.19
N THR A 31 -1.17 -30.78 2.51
CA THR A 31 -2.21 -31.50 3.24
C THR A 31 -2.71 -30.68 4.42
N LEU A 32 -3.89 -31.03 4.93
CA LEU A 32 -4.48 -30.42 6.13
C LEU A 32 -4.04 -31.23 7.36
N THR A 33 -3.34 -30.57 8.28
CA THR A 33 -2.79 -31.20 9.50
C THR A 33 -3.42 -30.65 10.76
N ALA A 34 -3.89 -29.40 10.74
CA ALA A 34 -4.53 -28.80 11.90
C ALA A 34 -5.63 -27.80 11.50
N ILE A 35 -6.64 -27.68 12.36
CA ILE A 35 -7.58 -26.55 12.33
C ILE A 35 -7.86 -26.06 13.73
N GLY A 36 -7.96 -24.74 13.89
CA GLY A 36 -8.29 -24.08 15.14
C GLY A 36 -9.47 -23.16 14.95
N SER A 37 -10.33 -23.12 15.96
CA SER A 37 -11.43 -22.16 16.09
C SER A 37 -11.48 -21.69 17.52
N ARG A 38 -12.13 -20.55 17.80
CA ARG A 38 -12.41 -20.12 19.19
C ARG A 38 -13.38 -21.05 19.94
N SER A 39 -13.91 -22.08 19.28
CA SER A 39 -14.77 -23.12 19.82
C SER A 39 -14.35 -24.46 19.24
N LEU A 40 -13.99 -25.41 20.11
CA LEU A 40 -13.63 -26.77 19.71
C LEU A 40 -14.78 -27.47 18.96
N GLU A 41 -16.02 -27.22 19.38
CA GLU A 41 -17.21 -27.74 18.70
C GLU A 41 -17.30 -27.25 17.26
N LYS A 42 -17.10 -25.94 17.03
CA LYS A 42 -17.11 -25.36 15.68
C LYS A 42 -15.99 -25.92 14.81
N ALA A 43 -14.80 -26.11 15.39
CA ALA A 43 -13.66 -26.69 14.69
C ALA A 43 -13.93 -28.15 14.27
N ASN A 44 -14.50 -28.97 15.17
CA ASN A 44 -14.87 -30.36 14.88
C ASN A 44 -15.90 -30.45 13.77
N LYS A 45 -16.96 -29.63 13.85
CA LYS A 45 -18.00 -29.57 12.82
C LYS A 45 -17.41 -29.20 11.47
N PHE A 46 -16.58 -28.16 11.42
CA PHE A 46 -15.94 -27.71 10.18
C PHE A 46 -15.02 -28.79 9.58
N ALA A 47 -14.21 -29.45 10.40
CA ALA A 47 -13.32 -30.52 9.93
C ALA A 47 -14.11 -31.69 9.30
N ALA A 48 -15.21 -32.10 9.95
CA ALA A 48 -16.09 -33.15 9.46
C ALA A 48 -16.79 -32.76 8.14
N GLU A 49 -17.36 -31.56 8.07
CA GLU A 49 -18.09 -31.08 6.88
C GLU A 49 -17.20 -30.86 5.65
N ASN A 50 -15.90 -30.65 5.85
CA ASN A 50 -14.94 -30.35 4.78
C ASN A 50 -13.94 -31.51 4.55
N ASN A 51 -14.27 -32.72 5.00
CA ASN A 51 -13.50 -33.95 4.76
C ASN A 51 -12.01 -33.83 5.11
N PHE A 52 -11.71 -33.26 6.27
CA PHE A 52 -10.34 -33.22 6.76
C PHE A 52 -9.80 -34.65 6.96
N PRO A 53 -8.51 -34.91 6.71
CA PRO A 53 -7.91 -36.20 7.00
C PRO A 53 -8.17 -36.62 8.45
N ALA A 54 -8.39 -37.91 8.71
CA ALA A 54 -8.60 -38.42 10.06
C ALA A 54 -7.41 -38.16 11.01
N THR A 55 -6.23 -37.90 10.46
CA THR A 55 -5.01 -37.53 11.18
C THR A 55 -4.91 -36.04 11.51
N ALA A 56 -5.78 -35.20 10.92
CA ALA A 56 -5.78 -33.76 11.18
C ALA A 56 -6.25 -33.49 12.61
N LYS A 57 -5.47 -32.69 13.34
CA LYS A 57 -5.82 -32.29 14.71
C LYS A 57 -6.80 -31.14 14.69
N VAL A 58 -7.73 -31.18 15.64
CA VAL A 58 -8.77 -30.17 15.81
C VAL A 58 -8.57 -29.50 17.16
N TYR A 59 -8.42 -28.18 17.13
CA TYR A 59 -8.08 -27.36 18.29
C TYR A 59 -9.18 -26.38 18.65
N GLY A 60 -9.29 -26.09 19.95
CA GLY A 60 -10.24 -25.12 20.52
C GLY A 60 -9.69 -23.69 20.59
N SER A 61 -8.49 -23.47 20.05
CA SER A 61 -7.84 -22.16 19.96
C SER A 61 -6.99 -22.04 18.69
N TYR A 62 -6.62 -20.81 18.34
CA TYR A 62 -5.70 -20.56 17.22
C TYR A 62 -4.24 -20.75 17.66
N GLU A 63 -3.93 -20.47 18.92
CA GLU A 63 -2.61 -20.64 19.53
C GLU A 63 -2.14 -22.09 19.47
N GLU A 64 -3.03 -23.06 19.70
CA GLU A 64 -2.68 -24.48 19.61
C GLU A 64 -2.26 -24.88 18.18
N VAL A 65 -2.93 -24.35 17.15
CA VAL A 65 -2.53 -24.59 15.74
C VAL A 65 -1.14 -24.00 15.49
N VAL A 66 -0.92 -22.77 15.92
CA VAL A 66 0.33 -22.04 15.72
C VAL A 66 1.49 -22.67 16.51
N ASN A 67 1.21 -23.28 17.66
CA ASN A 67 2.20 -23.98 18.48
C ASN A 67 2.42 -25.45 18.05
N ASP A 68 1.59 -26.03 17.19
CA ASP A 68 1.76 -27.42 16.77
C ASP A 68 3.05 -27.59 15.95
N PRO A 69 4.03 -28.40 16.40
CA PRO A 69 5.29 -28.59 15.69
C PRO A 69 5.13 -29.29 14.33
N ASN A 70 3.99 -29.92 14.06
CA ASN A 70 3.71 -30.61 12.80
C ASN A 70 3.11 -29.68 11.72
N VAL A 71 2.79 -28.44 12.07
CA VAL A 71 2.30 -27.44 11.12
C VAL A 71 3.48 -26.69 10.51
N ASP A 72 3.56 -26.67 9.19
CA ASP A 72 4.60 -25.96 8.44
C ASP A 72 4.15 -24.54 8.07
N ALA A 73 2.90 -24.43 7.63
CA ALA A 73 2.29 -23.20 7.17
C ALA A 73 0.90 -23.03 7.76
N VAL A 74 0.47 -21.79 7.93
CA VAL A 74 -0.90 -21.47 8.32
C VAL A 74 -1.61 -20.70 7.22
N TYR A 75 -2.88 -21.04 7.01
CA TYR A 75 -3.84 -20.20 6.29
C TYR A 75 -4.64 -19.36 7.30
N VAL A 76 -4.70 -18.05 7.07
CA VAL A 76 -5.29 -17.07 7.99
C VAL A 76 -6.52 -16.39 7.37
N PRO A 77 -7.70 -17.03 7.37
CA PRO A 77 -8.98 -16.48 6.92
C PRO A 77 -9.74 -15.77 8.05
N LEU A 78 -9.04 -14.97 8.82
CA LEU A 78 -9.64 -14.23 9.93
C LEU A 78 -10.19 -12.89 9.43
N PRO A 79 -10.99 -12.18 10.25
CA PRO A 79 -11.23 -10.77 10.00
C PRO A 79 -9.92 -9.98 9.90
N THR A 80 -9.90 -8.96 9.04
CA THR A 80 -8.73 -8.13 8.73
C THR A 80 -8.12 -7.54 9.99
N SER A 81 -8.95 -7.05 10.93
CA SER A 81 -8.51 -6.49 12.22
C SER A 81 -7.74 -7.48 13.11
N LEU A 82 -7.84 -8.79 12.86
CA LEU A 82 -7.13 -9.82 13.59
C LEU A 82 -5.86 -10.30 12.88
N HIS A 83 -5.62 -9.89 11.63
CA HIS A 83 -4.49 -10.37 10.84
C HIS A 83 -3.15 -10.09 11.52
N VAL A 84 -2.91 -8.86 11.99
CA VAL A 84 -1.63 -8.49 12.62
C VAL A 84 -1.28 -9.43 13.76
N GLN A 85 -2.21 -9.59 14.71
CA GLN A 85 -1.98 -10.43 15.88
C GLN A 85 -1.60 -11.86 15.49
N TRP A 86 -2.40 -12.51 14.64
CA TRP A 86 -2.22 -13.94 14.34
C TRP A 86 -1.14 -14.23 13.33
N ALA A 87 -0.98 -13.37 12.32
CA ALA A 87 0.08 -13.48 11.34
C ALA A 87 1.46 -13.29 11.99
N VAL A 88 1.62 -12.28 12.85
CA VAL A 88 2.88 -12.04 13.59
C VAL A 88 3.19 -13.22 14.50
N LEU A 89 2.23 -13.66 15.32
CA LEU A 89 2.43 -14.79 16.22
C LEU A 89 2.81 -16.07 15.45
N ALA A 90 2.14 -16.33 14.32
CA ALA A 90 2.47 -17.47 13.47
C ALA A 90 3.88 -17.37 12.87
N ALA A 91 4.29 -16.19 12.39
CA ALA A 91 5.64 -15.96 11.89
C ALA A 91 6.70 -16.16 12.98
N GLU A 92 6.47 -15.68 14.20
CA GLU A 92 7.37 -15.88 15.36
C GLU A 92 7.50 -17.35 15.76
N LYS A 93 6.44 -18.15 15.55
CA LYS A 93 6.50 -19.62 15.67
C LYS A 93 7.00 -20.32 14.42
N LYS A 94 7.62 -19.57 13.50
CA LYS A 94 8.23 -20.05 12.25
C LYS A 94 7.24 -20.76 11.32
N LYS A 95 5.97 -20.35 11.33
CA LYS A 95 4.96 -20.82 10.39
C LYS A 95 4.96 -19.94 9.15
N HIS A 96 4.99 -20.56 7.98
CA HIS A 96 4.80 -19.85 6.72
C HIS A 96 3.37 -19.33 6.59
N LEU A 97 3.16 -18.15 6.00
CA LEU A 97 1.88 -17.46 6.01
C LEU A 97 1.22 -17.40 4.62
N LEU A 98 0.05 -18.01 4.51
CA LEU A 98 -0.92 -17.71 3.47
C LEU A 98 -2.05 -16.89 4.11
N CYS A 99 -2.00 -15.56 3.97
CA CYS A 99 -2.91 -14.65 4.65
C CYS A 99 -4.06 -14.22 3.72
N GLU A 100 -5.30 -14.14 4.21
CA GLU A 100 -6.37 -13.58 3.39
C GLU A 100 -6.16 -12.09 3.06
N LYS A 101 -6.81 -11.67 1.98
CA LYS A 101 -6.91 -10.26 1.60
C LYS A 101 -8.16 -9.63 2.21
N PRO A 102 -8.15 -8.31 2.51
CA PRO A 102 -6.97 -7.43 2.53
C PRO A 102 -6.03 -7.82 3.68
N VAL A 103 -4.72 -7.62 3.47
CA VAL A 103 -3.70 -8.17 4.40
C VAL A 103 -3.71 -7.49 5.77
N GLY A 104 -4.05 -6.20 5.83
CA GLY A 104 -4.21 -5.40 7.04
C GLY A 104 -5.12 -4.20 6.77
N LEU A 105 -5.47 -3.45 7.81
CA LEU A 105 -6.36 -2.28 7.70
C LEU A 105 -5.68 -1.06 7.05
N ASN A 106 -4.35 -1.08 6.97
CA ASN A 106 -3.51 -0.06 6.36
C ASN A 106 -2.10 -0.65 6.09
N VAL A 107 -1.24 0.11 5.41
CA VAL A 107 0.11 -0.32 5.05
C VAL A 107 0.98 -0.56 6.28
N GLU A 108 0.72 0.14 7.39
CA GLU A 108 1.43 -0.03 8.65
C GLU A 108 1.29 -1.42 9.23
N GLU A 109 0.06 -1.89 9.31
CA GLU A 109 -0.27 -3.22 9.79
C GLU A 109 0.35 -4.29 8.88
N VAL A 110 0.31 -4.06 7.56
CA VAL A 110 0.98 -4.93 6.59
C VAL A 110 2.49 -4.96 6.83
N ASP A 111 3.11 -3.80 7.06
CA ASP A 111 4.55 -3.70 7.30
C ASP A 111 4.98 -4.42 8.59
N VAL A 112 4.15 -4.40 9.63
CA VAL A 112 4.37 -5.21 10.85
C VAL A 112 4.37 -6.71 10.53
N ILE A 113 3.37 -7.20 9.78
CA ILE A 113 3.27 -8.61 9.37
C ILE A 113 4.48 -9.01 8.52
N LEU A 114 4.82 -8.21 7.51
CA LEU A 114 5.90 -8.51 6.58
C LEU A 114 7.27 -8.50 7.28
N LYS A 115 7.50 -7.57 8.21
CA LYS A 115 8.72 -7.54 9.03
C LYS A 115 8.84 -8.76 9.92
N ALA A 116 7.74 -9.23 10.52
CA ALA A 116 7.75 -10.46 11.30
C ALA A 116 8.11 -11.69 10.43
N CYS A 117 7.56 -11.76 9.21
CA CYS A 117 7.92 -12.81 8.25
C CYS A 117 9.40 -12.79 7.86
N GLU A 118 9.93 -11.60 7.50
CA GLU A 118 11.32 -11.44 7.09
C GLU A 118 12.28 -11.78 8.25
N SER A 119 11.99 -11.31 9.46
CA SER A 119 12.83 -11.54 10.65
C SER A 119 12.90 -13.01 11.04
N ASN A 120 11.85 -13.78 10.74
CA ASN A 120 11.78 -15.22 11.05
C ASN A 120 12.09 -16.11 9.84
N GLY A 121 12.42 -15.53 8.69
CA GLY A 121 12.77 -16.28 7.47
C GLY A 121 11.62 -17.09 6.88
N VAL A 122 10.36 -16.70 7.13
CA VAL A 122 9.18 -17.43 6.64
C VAL A 122 8.59 -16.78 5.38
N GLN A 123 8.20 -17.62 4.41
CA GLN A 123 7.42 -17.19 3.26
C GLN A 123 6.07 -16.57 3.65
N PHE A 124 5.74 -15.46 2.99
CA PHE A 124 4.43 -14.81 3.01
C PHE A 124 3.80 -14.82 1.61
N MET A 125 2.49 -15.01 1.52
CA MET A 125 1.67 -14.79 0.32
C MET A 125 0.24 -14.36 0.72
N ASP A 126 -0.36 -13.43 -0.03
CA ASP A 126 -1.77 -13.07 0.14
C ASP A 126 -2.73 -13.99 -0.66
N GLY A 127 -4.00 -14.06 -0.26
CA GLY A 127 -5.04 -14.91 -0.86
C GLY A 127 -5.56 -14.50 -2.25
N THR A 128 -4.80 -13.75 -3.05
CA THR A 128 -5.26 -13.27 -4.37
C THR A 128 -5.15 -14.35 -5.47
N MET A 129 -6.15 -15.23 -5.53
CA MET A 129 -6.15 -16.46 -6.32
C MET A 129 -5.93 -16.29 -7.84
N TRP A 130 -6.58 -15.29 -8.48
CA TRP A 130 -6.57 -15.13 -9.95
C TRP A 130 -5.15 -14.93 -10.53
N MET A 131 -4.22 -14.42 -9.71
CA MET A 131 -2.82 -14.21 -10.06
C MET A 131 -2.09 -15.51 -10.46
N HIS A 132 -2.65 -16.67 -10.08
CA HIS A 132 -2.03 -17.98 -10.26
C HIS A 132 -2.61 -18.76 -11.43
N HIS A 133 -3.72 -18.32 -12.04
CA HIS A 133 -4.28 -18.97 -13.22
C HIS A 133 -3.36 -18.76 -14.46
N PRO A 134 -3.14 -19.77 -15.33
CA PRO A 134 -2.28 -19.63 -16.52
C PRO A 134 -2.75 -18.53 -17.49
N ARG A 135 -4.06 -18.23 -17.51
CA ARG A 135 -4.63 -17.06 -18.20
C ARG A 135 -3.87 -15.78 -17.87
N THR A 136 -3.52 -15.57 -16.60
CA THR A 136 -2.82 -14.35 -16.14
C THR A 136 -1.43 -14.21 -16.77
N ALA A 137 -0.72 -15.31 -16.99
CA ALA A 137 0.55 -15.30 -17.71
C ALA A 137 0.34 -14.99 -19.20
N LYS A 138 -0.67 -15.61 -19.84
CA LYS A 138 -0.98 -15.34 -21.27
C LYS A 138 -1.43 -13.93 -21.55
N MET A 139 -2.23 -13.34 -20.67
CA MET A 139 -2.58 -11.93 -20.79
C MET A 139 -1.35 -11.02 -20.61
N ARG A 140 -0.41 -11.38 -19.72
CA ARG A 140 0.84 -10.62 -19.57
C ARG A 140 1.70 -10.68 -20.83
N GLU A 141 1.81 -11.85 -21.47
CA GLU A 141 2.51 -11.99 -22.75
C GLU A 141 1.94 -11.02 -23.79
N PHE A 142 0.61 -10.90 -23.88
CA PHE A 142 -0.05 -9.94 -24.77
C PHE A 142 0.23 -8.48 -24.39
N LEU A 143 0.12 -8.11 -23.10
CA LEU A 143 0.41 -6.74 -22.64
C LEU A 143 1.86 -6.31 -22.90
N ASN A 144 2.80 -7.26 -22.91
CA ASN A 144 4.22 -7.01 -23.14
C ASN A 144 4.60 -7.00 -24.63
N ASP A 145 3.68 -7.34 -25.53
CA ASP A 145 3.93 -7.35 -26.98
C ASP A 145 3.79 -5.93 -27.55
N GLU A 146 4.91 -5.25 -27.79
CA GLU A 146 4.93 -3.90 -28.39
C GLU A 146 4.36 -3.86 -29.82
N GLY A 147 4.39 -5.00 -30.53
CA GLY A 147 3.83 -5.16 -31.86
C GLY A 147 2.30 -5.17 -31.83
N GLN A 148 1.72 -5.93 -30.90
CA GLN A 148 0.27 -6.15 -30.81
C GLN A 148 -0.45 -5.19 -29.86
N PHE A 149 0.06 -4.98 -28.64
CA PHE A 149 -0.56 -4.13 -27.63
C PHE A 149 -0.05 -2.70 -27.67
N GLY A 150 1.27 -2.54 -27.88
CA GLY A 150 1.95 -1.25 -27.84
C GLY A 150 2.11 -0.71 -26.41
N GLN A 151 2.15 0.62 -26.25
CA GLN A 151 2.29 1.23 -24.92
C GLN A 151 0.94 1.28 -24.22
N LEU A 152 0.86 0.80 -22.97
CA LEU A 152 -0.32 0.95 -22.13
C LEU A 152 -0.73 2.43 -22.00
N LYS A 153 -2.03 2.73 -22.12
CA LYS A 153 -2.61 4.07 -21.96
C LYS A 153 -3.64 4.13 -20.85
N SER A 154 -4.55 3.16 -20.78
CA SER A 154 -5.54 3.14 -19.71
C SER A 154 -5.90 1.74 -19.23
N VAL A 155 -6.29 1.64 -17.96
CA VAL A 155 -6.81 0.42 -17.36
C VAL A 155 -8.08 0.76 -16.58
N ASN A 156 -9.15 0.01 -16.80
CA ASN A 156 -10.40 0.18 -16.10
C ASN A 156 -10.80 -1.16 -15.48
N THR A 157 -11.07 -1.17 -14.18
CA THR A 157 -11.52 -2.38 -13.47
C THR A 157 -12.82 -2.14 -12.73
N CYS A 158 -13.67 -3.15 -12.63
CA CYS A 158 -14.91 -3.07 -11.87
C CYS A 158 -15.10 -4.37 -11.11
N PHE A 159 -15.39 -4.32 -9.81
CA PHE A 159 -15.85 -5.50 -9.08
C PHE A 159 -16.98 -5.14 -8.13
N THR A 160 -18.18 -5.60 -8.47
CA THR A 160 -19.39 -5.41 -7.66
C THR A 160 -20.14 -6.71 -7.46
N PHE A 161 -20.93 -6.80 -6.39
CA PHE A 161 -21.99 -7.81 -6.24
C PHE A 161 -23.15 -7.23 -5.43
N ALA A 162 -24.36 -7.74 -5.65
CA ALA A 162 -25.56 -7.28 -4.95
C ALA A 162 -25.72 -8.05 -3.65
N ALA A 163 -25.23 -7.48 -2.55
CA ALA A 163 -25.38 -8.05 -1.22
C ALA A 163 -26.85 -8.05 -0.79
N ASP A 164 -27.29 -9.16 -0.18
CA ASP A 164 -28.62 -9.22 0.41
C ASP A 164 -28.71 -8.41 1.72
N PRO A 165 -29.92 -8.12 2.24
CA PRO A 165 -30.08 -7.36 3.46
C PRO A 165 -29.38 -7.97 4.68
N ASN A 166 -29.32 -9.29 4.78
CA ASN A 166 -28.66 -9.97 5.89
C ASN A 166 -27.14 -9.77 5.84
N PHE A 167 -26.52 -9.80 4.65
CA PHE A 167 -25.11 -9.45 4.48
C PHE A 167 -24.87 -8.00 4.92
N LEU A 168 -25.68 -7.05 4.42
CA LEU A 168 -25.52 -5.61 4.70
C LEU A 168 -25.72 -5.25 6.18
N GLU A 169 -26.38 -6.12 6.94
CA GLU A 169 -26.56 -5.97 8.38
C GLU A 169 -25.52 -6.74 9.19
N ASN A 170 -25.13 -7.96 8.78
CA ASN A 170 -24.46 -8.92 9.66
C ASN A 170 -23.06 -9.35 9.22
N ASP A 171 -22.69 -9.20 7.95
CA ASP A 171 -21.38 -9.67 7.46
C ASP A 171 -20.22 -8.90 8.10
N ILE A 172 -19.07 -9.57 8.26
CA ILE A 172 -17.87 -8.93 8.86
C ILE A 172 -17.40 -7.72 8.07
N ARG A 173 -17.65 -7.69 6.74
CA ARG A 173 -17.26 -6.62 5.81
C ARG A 173 -18.05 -5.34 5.99
N VAL A 174 -19.11 -5.33 6.79
CA VAL A 174 -19.86 -4.10 7.12
C VAL A 174 -19.60 -3.63 8.55
N LYS A 175 -18.65 -4.27 9.26
CA LYS A 175 -18.33 -3.97 10.67
C LYS A 175 -16.99 -3.21 10.78
N PRO A 176 -16.97 -2.04 11.45
CA PRO A 176 -15.77 -1.21 11.56
C PRO A 176 -14.68 -1.78 12.47
N ASP A 177 -15.00 -2.79 13.27
CA ASP A 177 -14.11 -3.49 14.20
C ASP A 177 -13.58 -4.83 13.66
N LEU A 178 -14.03 -5.25 12.48
CA LEU A 178 -13.64 -6.49 11.80
C LEU A 178 -12.99 -6.20 10.44
N ASP A 179 -13.75 -6.28 9.35
CA ASP A 179 -13.27 -5.99 8.00
C ASP A 179 -13.61 -4.55 7.62
N ALA A 180 -13.01 -3.61 8.36
CA ALA A 180 -13.40 -2.20 8.37
C ALA A 180 -13.25 -1.45 7.04
N LEU A 181 -12.50 -2.02 6.09
CA LEU A 181 -12.30 -1.45 4.75
C LEU A 181 -13.49 -1.66 3.81
N GLY A 182 -14.45 -2.50 4.19
CA GLY A 182 -15.67 -2.77 3.42
C GLY A 182 -15.41 -3.15 1.96
N ALA A 183 -16.20 -2.60 1.05
CA ALA A 183 -16.11 -2.89 -0.38
C ALA A 183 -14.73 -2.53 -0.95
N LEU A 184 -14.10 -1.45 -0.46
CA LEU A 184 -12.77 -1.03 -0.91
C LEU A 184 -11.72 -2.11 -0.60
N GLY A 185 -11.75 -2.69 0.60
CA GLY A 185 -10.82 -3.77 0.99
C GLY A 185 -11.17 -5.14 0.43
N ASP A 186 -12.45 -5.46 0.29
CA ASP A 186 -12.87 -6.80 -0.14
C ASP A 186 -12.80 -6.98 -1.66
N VAL A 187 -13.48 -6.10 -2.40
CA VAL A 187 -13.63 -6.18 -3.86
C VAL A 187 -12.77 -5.15 -4.59
N GLY A 188 -12.58 -3.96 -4.02
CA GLY A 188 -11.66 -2.93 -4.53
C GLY A 188 -10.20 -3.39 -4.54
N TRP A 189 -9.80 -4.29 -3.63
CA TRP A 189 -8.48 -4.92 -3.64
C TRP A 189 -8.14 -5.57 -4.98
N TYR A 190 -9.08 -6.31 -5.58
CA TYR A 190 -8.88 -6.95 -6.87
C TYR A 190 -8.77 -5.92 -7.99
N CYS A 191 -9.62 -4.88 -7.96
CA CYS A 191 -9.58 -3.79 -8.92
C CYS A 191 -8.20 -3.11 -8.93
N ILE A 192 -7.69 -2.77 -7.74
CA ILE A 192 -6.37 -2.15 -7.55
C ILE A 192 -5.27 -3.11 -8.00
N ARG A 193 -5.33 -4.39 -7.60
CA ARG A 193 -4.35 -5.40 -8.04
C ARG A 193 -4.34 -5.58 -9.55
N GLY A 194 -5.50 -5.54 -10.20
CA GLY A 194 -5.64 -5.62 -11.66
C GLY A 194 -4.99 -4.44 -12.38
N ILE A 195 -5.20 -3.21 -11.87
CA ILE A 195 -4.54 -2.01 -12.41
C ILE A 195 -3.03 -2.10 -12.21
N LEU A 196 -2.57 -2.37 -10.98
CA LEU A 196 -1.16 -2.52 -10.68
C LEU A 196 -0.54 -3.63 -11.52
N TRP A 197 -1.21 -4.76 -11.71
CA TRP A 197 -0.72 -5.80 -12.61
C TRP A 197 -0.58 -5.24 -14.03
N ALA A 198 -1.59 -4.61 -14.61
CA ALA A 198 -1.48 -4.07 -15.97
C ALA A 198 -0.34 -3.04 -16.12
N THR A 199 -0.06 -2.21 -15.10
CA THR A 199 1.04 -1.22 -15.09
C THR A 199 2.40 -1.77 -14.63
N ASP A 200 2.63 -3.07 -14.74
CA ASP A 200 3.85 -3.77 -14.28
C ASP A 200 4.24 -3.45 -12.82
N PHE A 201 3.22 -3.30 -12.00
CA PHE A 201 3.26 -2.96 -10.58
C PHE A 201 3.91 -1.61 -10.27
N GLU A 202 4.08 -0.72 -11.25
CA GLU A 202 4.48 0.66 -11.02
C GLU A 202 3.40 1.36 -10.16
N LEU A 203 3.80 2.02 -9.07
CA LEU A 203 2.86 2.76 -8.23
C LEU A 203 2.41 4.04 -8.95
N PRO A 204 1.13 4.44 -8.82
CA PRO A 204 0.67 5.71 -9.37
C PRO A 204 1.33 6.89 -8.65
N LYS A 205 1.52 7.99 -9.38
CA LYS A 205 1.98 9.27 -8.81
C LYS A 205 0.90 9.94 -7.96
N SER A 206 -0.35 9.79 -8.39
CA SER A 206 -1.50 10.41 -7.74
C SER A 206 -2.71 9.49 -7.76
N VAL A 207 -3.48 9.52 -6.68
CA VAL A 207 -4.76 8.82 -6.52
C VAL A 207 -5.82 9.81 -6.07
N VAL A 208 -6.98 9.76 -6.72
CA VAL A 208 -8.15 10.58 -6.39
C VAL A 208 -9.37 9.67 -6.30
N ALA A 209 -10.08 9.67 -5.18
CA ALA A 209 -11.33 8.95 -5.04
C ALA A 209 -12.45 9.64 -5.83
N LEU A 210 -13.35 8.85 -6.42
CA LEU A 210 -14.56 9.37 -7.04
C LEU A 210 -15.50 9.92 -5.97
N ARG A 211 -16.23 10.98 -6.33
CA ARG A 211 -17.18 11.63 -5.43
C ARG A 211 -18.35 10.70 -5.08
N ASN A 212 -18.97 11.00 -3.94
CA ASN A 212 -20.17 10.33 -3.43
C ASN A 212 -20.02 8.81 -3.19
N PRO A 213 -18.98 8.35 -2.45
CA PRO A 213 -18.95 6.98 -1.97
C PRO A 213 -20.14 6.72 -1.05
N VAL A 214 -20.64 5.49 -1.05
CA VAL A 214 -21.70 5.06 -0.14
C VAL A 214 -21.06 4.49 1.12
N LEU A 215 -21.31 5.12 2.26
CA LEU A 215 -20.91 4.62 3.57
C LEU A 215 -22.14 4.09 4.32
N ASN A 216 -21.99 3.04 5.12
CA ASN A 216 -23.04 2.64 6.05
C ASN A 216 -23.07 3.57 7.28
N LYS A 217 -24.02 3.35 8.19
CA LYS A 217 -24.16 4.16 9.42
C LYS A 217 -22.92 4.14 10.32
N ALA A 218 -22.08 3.10 10.21
CA ALA A 218 -20.83 2.95 10.96
C ALA A 218 -19.62 3.56 10.24
N GLY A 219 -19.81 4.22 9.09
CA GLY A 219 -18.73 4.83 8.30
C GLY A 219 -17.95 3.85 7.42
N VAL A 220 -18.36 2.58 7.33
CA VAL A 220 -17.71 1.56 6.49
C VAL A 220 -18.10 1.78 5.02
N ILE A 221 -17.13 1.69 4.12
CA ILE A 221 -17.32 1.88 2.67
C ILE A 221 -18.10 0.70 2.08
N ILE A 222 -19.28 0.98 1.52
CA ILE A 222 -20.15 0.00 0.86
C ILE A 222 -20.03 0.09 -0.66
N SER A 223 -19.71 1.27 -1.20
CA SER A 223 -19.39 1.47 -2.61
C SER A 223 -18.48 2.69 -2.79
N CYS A 224 -17.47 2.57 -3.63
CA CYS A 224 -16.60 3.67 -4.02
C CYS A 224 -15.87 3.38 -5.34
N GLY A 225 -15.14 4.36 -5.83
CA GLY A 225 -14.19 4.18 -6.92
C GLY A 225 -13.06 5.20 -6.84
N ALA A 226 -12.08 5.09 -7.73
CA ALA A 226 -10.97 6.04 -7.80
C ALA A 226 -10.35 6.12 -9.20
N SER A 227 -9.62 7.20 -9.45
CA SER A 227 -8.71 7.38 -10.57
C SER A 227 -7.26 7.45 -10.09
N LEU A 228 -6.37 6.80 -10.82
CA LEU A 228 -4.93 6.69 -10.58
C LEU A 228 -4.19 7.25 -11.79
N THR A 229 -3.13 8.02 -11.58
CA THR A 229 -2.37 8.66 -12.67
C THR A 229 -0.86 8.46 -12.52
N TRP A 230 -0.17 8.21 -13.63
CA TRP A 230 1.29 8.07 -13.70
C TRP A 230 1.93 9.25 -14.44
N GLU A 231 3.26 9.41 -14.31
CA GLU A 231 4.00 10.51 -14.96
C GLU A 231 4.01 10.44 -16.48
N ASP A 232 4.00 9.24 -17.04
CA ASP A 232 4.00 8.98 -18.48
C ASP A 232 2.60 9.09 -19.12
N GLY A 233 1.61 9.54 -18.35
CA GLY A 233 0.24 9.79 -18.81
C GLY A 233 -0.68 8.58 -18.78
N LYS A 234 -0.24 7.41 -18.27
CA LYS A 234 -1.15 6.28 -18.03
C LYS A 234 -2.22 6.66 -17.00
N VAL A 235 -3.42 6.13 -17.18
CA VAL A 235 -4.54 6.32 -16.24
C VAL A 235 -5.16 4.99 -15.86
N GLY A 236 -5.42 4.79 -14.58
CA GLY A 236 -6.19 3.67 -14.05
C GLY A 236 -7.49 4.19 -13.46
N THR A 237 -8.62 3.50 -13.66
CA THR A 237 -9.84 3.78 -12.89
C THR A 237 -10.45 2.50 -12.37
N PHE A 238 -11.13 2.59 -11.23
CA PHE A 238 -11.95 1.48 -10.78
C PHE A 238 -13.24 1.91 -10.07
N HIS A 239 -14.19 0.98 -10.04
CA HIS A 239 -15.38 1.03 -9.21
C HIS A 239 -15.60 -0.30 -8.48
N CYS A 240 -16.04 -0.22 -7.23
CA CYS A 240 -16.34 -1.39 -6.42
C CYS A 240 -17.56 -1.15 -5.51
N SER A 241 -18.36 -2.18 -5.26
CA SER A 241 -19.67 -2.02 -4.62
C SER A 241 -20.27 -3.34 -4.11
N PHE A 242 -20.92 -3.28 -2.95
CA PHE A 242 -21.82 -4.32 -2.45
C PHE A 242 -23.29 -4.11 -2.87
N LEU A 243 -23.59 -3.13 -3.72
CA LEU A 243 -24.96 -2.71 -4.06
C LEU A 243 -25.35 -2.92 -5.52
N SER A 244 -24.43 -3.43 -6.35
CA SER A 244 -24.62 -3.53 -7.81
C SER A 244 -24.42 -4.97 -8.26
N ASN A 245 -25.13 -5.42 -9.31
CA ASN A 245 -25.09 -6.80 -9.79
C ASN A 245 -23.66 -7.35 -9.94
N LEU A 246 -23.50 -8.68 -9.83
CA LEU A 246 -22.20 -9.33 -10.00
C LEU A 246 -21.55 -8.89 -11.32
N THR A 247 -20.40 -8.23 -11.23
CA THR A 247 -19.61 -7.75 -12.37
C THR A 247 -18.15 -7.79 -11.94
N MET A 248 -17.25 -8.33 -12.77
CA MET A 248 -15.83 -8.43 -12.45
C MET A 248 -14.99 -8.23 -13.71
N ASP A 249 -14.94 -6.98 -14.15
CA ASP A 249 -14.39 -6.61 -15.44
C ASP A 249 -12.96 -6.04 -15.30
N LEU A 250 -12.14 -6.32 -16.31
CA LEU A 250 -10.86 -5.65 -16.52
C LEU A 250 -10.74 -5.30 -18.00
N THR A 251 -10.46 -4.04 -18.30
CA THR A 251 -10.13 -3.56 -19.64
C THR A 251 -8.80 -2.83 -19.59
N ALA A 252 -7.84 -3.24 -20.42
CA ALA A 252 -6.57 -2.53 -20.61
C ALA A 252 -6.43 -2.11 -22.08
N VAL A 253 -6.15 -0.82 -22.31
CA VAL A 253 -6.06 -0.21 -23.64
C VAL A 253 -4.63 0.28 -23.85
N GLY A 254 -3.97 -0.24 -24.87
CA GLY A 254 -2.67 0.19 -25.36
C GLY A 254 -2.78 1.05 -26.61
N THR A 255 -1.65 1.47 -27.16
CA THR A 255 -1.61 2.27 -28.40
C THR A 255 -2.02 1.50 -29.64
N LYS A 256 -1.94 0.16 -29.61
CA LYS A 256 -2.25 -0.70 -30.76
C LYS A 256 -3.29 -1.77 -30.44
N GLY A 257 -3.38 -2.19 -29.18
CA GLY A 257 -4.28 -3.29 -28.80
C GLY A 257 -5.11 -2.99 -27.57
N THR A 258 -6.15 -3.81 -27.39
CA THR A 258 -7.02 -3.78 -26.21
C THR A 258 -7.19 -5.20 -25.67
N LEU A 259 -7.22 -5.33 -24.35
CA LEU A 259 -7.49 -6.55 -23.60
C LEU A 259 -8.78 -6.36 -22.80
N HIS A 260 -9.69 -7.33 -22.86
CA HIS A 260 -10.93 -7.35 -22.08
C HIS A 260 -11.15 -8.67 -21.34
N LEU A 261 -11.66 -8.57 -20.11
CA LEU A 261 -12.16 -9.65 -19.27
C LEU A 261 -13.49 -9.26 -18.64
N HIS A 262 -14.39 -10.24 -18.51
CA HIS A 262 -15.68 -10.11 -17.81
C HIS A 262 -15.79 -11.00 -16.56
N ASP A 263 -14.82 -11.89 -16.38
CA ASP A 263 -14.72 -12.89 -15.31
C ASP A 263 -13.32 -12.84 -14.67
N PHE A 264 -12.79 -11.61 -14.50
CA PHE A 264 -11.40 -11.33 -14.15
C PHE A 264 -10.96 -12.04 -12.86
N VAL A 265 -11.79 -11.97 -11.81
CA VAL A 265 -11.46 -12.48 -10.46
C VAL A 265 -11.83 -13.96 -10.30
N ILE A 266 -13.02 -14.34 -10.74
CA ILE A 266 -13.56 -15.70 -10.68
C ILE A 266 -13.98 -16.08 -12.10
N PRO A 267 -13.27 -17.02 -12.76
CA PRO A 267 -13.66 -17.51 -14.07
C PRO A 267 -15.06 -18.12 -14.06
N TYR A 268 -15.74 -18.10 -15.20
CA TYR A 268 -17.03 -18.79 -15.36
C TYR A 268 -16.94 -20.30 -15.10
N GLU A 269 -15.81 -20.91 -15.44
CA GLU A 269 -15.51 -22.33 -15.23
C GLU A 269 -14.15 -22.48 -14.53
N GLU A 270 -14.04 -23.35 -13.53
CA GLU A 270 -12.81 -23.41 -12.70
C GLU A 270 -11.56 -23.92 -13.44
N HIS A 271 -11.75 -24.67 -14.53
CA HIS A 271 -10.67 -25.28 -15.35
C HIS A 271 -10.40 -24.54 -16.66
N LYS A 272 -11.19 -23.52 -16.98
CA LYS A 272 -11.15 -22.82 -18.26
C LYS A 272 -11.44 -21.34 -18.07
N ALA A 273 -10.58 -20.50 -18.61
CA ALA A 273 -10.73 -19.07 -18.48
C ALA A 273 -10.37 -18.38 -19.81
N SER A 274 -11.24 -17.49 -20.29
CA SER A 274 -11.05 -16.75 -21.55
C SER A 274 -10.62 -15.31 -21.32
N PHE A 275 -9.99 -14.69 -22.31
CA PHE A 275 -9.87 -13.23 -22.43
C PHE A 275 -10.05 -12.82 -23.89
N ILE A 276 -10.49 -11.59 -24.13
CA ILE A 276 -10.67 -11.04 -25.47
C ILE A 276 -9.53 -10.07 -25.76
N SER A 277 -8.93 -10.16 -26.94
CA SER A 277 -7.97 -9.16 -27.42
C SER A 277 -8.39 -8.57 -28.77
N ALA A 278 -8.02 -7.32 -29.00
CA ALA A 278 -8.17 -6.63 -30.27
C ALA A 278 -6.85 -5.96 -30.61
N VAL A 279 -6.44 -5.95 -31.89
CA VAL A 279 -5.16 -5.41 -32.36
C VAL A 279 -5.43 -4.62 -33.63
N GLU A 280 -4.96 -3.37 -33.66
CA GLU A 280 -5.07 -2.42 -34.78
C GLU A 280 -6.49 -2.36 -35.38
N SER A 281 -7.51 -2.48 -34.53
CA SER A 281 -8.91 -2.44 -34.95
C SER A 281 -9.30 -1.05 -35.42
N GLY A 282 -9.93 -0.98 -36.59
CA GLY A 282 -10.50 0.23 -37.15
C GLY A 282 -11.90 -0.01 -37.69
N PHE A 283 -12.41 0.98 -38.41
CA PHE A 283 -13.66 0.88 -39.13
C PHE A 283 -13.42 0.44 -40.57
N LYS A 284 -14.37 -0.31 -41.12
CA LYS A 284 -14.49 -0.47 -42.58
C LYS A 284 -14.69 0.90 -43.23
N GLU A 285 -14.42 1.01 -44.53
CA GLU A 285 -14.44 2.27 -45.29
C GLU A 285 -15.69 3.13 -45.02
N LEU A 286 -16.89 2.52 -45.02
CA LEU A 286 -18.17 3.21 -44.79
C LEU A 286 -18.61 3.23 -43.33
N VAL A 287 -17.74 2.83 -42.40
CA VAL A 287 -18.02 2.74 -40.95
C VAL A 287 -19.23 1.84 -40.63
N THR A 288 -19.55 0.89 -41.52
CA THR A 288 -20.64 -0.08 -41.34
C THR A 288 -20.26 -1.27 -40.46
N GLY A 289 -19.00 -1.36 -40.03
CA GLY A 289 -18.50 -2.40 -39.15
C GLY A 289 -17.02 -2.20 -38.78
N TRP A 290 -16.53 -3.05 -37.88
CA TRP A 290 -15.14 -3.05 -37.40
C TRP A 290 -14.31 -4.08 -38.16
N GLU A 291 -13.01 -3.80 -38.31
CA GLU A 291 -12.02 -4.72 -38.87
C GLU A 291 -10.59 -4.40 -38.37
N PRO A 292 -9.80 -5.40 -37.94
CA PRO A 292 -10.22 -6.77 -37.61
C PRO A 292 -11.14 -6.82 -36.38
N LYS A 293 -11.94 -7.89 -36.27
CA LYS A 293 -12.77 -8.14 -35.08
C LYS A 293 -11.90 -8.59 -33.90
N PRO A 294 -12.33 -8.33 -32.65
CA PRO A 294 -11.68 -8.91 -31.47
C PRO A 294 -11.64 -10.45 -31.53
N SER A 295 -10.59 -11.03 -30.96
CA SER A 295 -10.35 -12.47 -30.86
C SER A 295 -10.49 -12.92 -29.41
N GLU A 296 -11.17 -14.04 -29.18
CA GLU A 296 -11.26 -14.67 -27.86
C GLU A 296 -10.18 -15.76 -27.72
N HIS A 297 -9.47 -15.75 -26.58
CA HIS A 297 -8.42 -16.68 -26.24
C HIS A 297 -8.81 -17.46 -25.00
N THR A 298 -9.02 -18.76 -25.14
CA THR A 298 -9.35 -19.66 -24.03
C THR A 298 -8.10 -20.38 -23.53
N ILE A 299 -7.85 -20.32 -22.21
CA ILE A 299 -6.76 -21.03 -21.55
C ILE A 299 -7.33 -22.04 -20.55
N THR A 300 -6.81 -23.26 -20.58
CA THR A 300 -7.17 -24.35 -19.65
C THR A 300 -6.16 -24.48 -18.50
N ALA A 301 -6.62 -24.96 -17.35
CA ALA A 301 -5.79 -25.25 -16.19
C ALA A 301 -6.13 -26.62 -15.58
N ASP A 302 -5.09 -27.41 -15.29
CA ASP A 302 -5.25 -28.78 -14.76
C ASP A 302 -5.93 -28.81 -13.38
N ILE A 303 -5.73 -27.76 -12.58
CA ILE A 303 -6.37 -27.57 -11.28
C ILE A 303 -6.84 -26.10 -11.14
N PRO A 304 -7.85 -25.84 -10.29
CA PRO A 304 -8.41 -24.50 -10.10
C PRO A 304 -7.38 -23.47 -9.59
N GLN A 305 -7.63 -22.18 -9.84
CA GLN A 305 -6.70 -21.10 -9.51
C GLN A 305 -6.29 -21.03 -8.03
N GLU A 306 -7.21 -21.33 -7.10
CA GLU A 306 -6.89 -21.43 -5.68
C GLU A 306 -5.95 -22.60 -5.35
N ALA A 307 -6.07 -23.72 -6.06
CA ALA A 307 -5.17 -24.86 -5.88
C ALA A 307 -3.80 -24.56 -6.50
N LEU A 308 -3.75 -23.81 -7.61
CA LEU A 308 -2.51 -23.28 -8.18
C LEU A 308 -1.81 -22.30 -7.22
N MET A 309 -2.55 -21.47 -6.51
CA MET A 309 -2.04 -20.58 -5.46
C MET A 309 -1.40 -21.38 -4.33
N VAL A 310 -2.12 -22.36 -3.76
CA VAL A 310 -1.57 -23.20 -2.70
C VAL A 310 -0.36 -24.00 -3.20
N ARG A 311 -0.39 -24.51 -4.43
CA ARG A 311 0.74 -25.22 -5.04
C ARG A 311 1.98 -24.33 -5.16
N GLU A 312 1.83 -23.10 -5.64
CA GLU A 312 2.97 -22.17 -5.73
C GLU A 312 3.50 -21.80 -4.35
N PHE A 313 2.62 -21.50 -3.39
CA PHE A 313 3.04 -21.21 -2.03
C PHE A 313 3.78 -22.41 -1.40
N SER A 314 3.24 -23.61 -1.54
CA SER A 314 3.83 -24.84 -0.98
C SER A 314 5.17 -25.17 -1.64
N ARG A 315 5.32 -24.90 -2.95
CA ARG A 315 6.61 -25.00 -3.64
C ARG A 315 7.65 -24.05 -3.03
N LEU A 316 7.28 -22.80 -2.77
CA LEU A 316 8.18 -21.82 -2.14
C LEU A 316 8.59 -22.25 -0.73
N VAL A 317 7.62 -22.70 0.08
CA VAL A 317 7.87 -23.25 1.42
C VAL A 317 8.79 -24.47 1.36
N GLY A 318 8.54 -25.41 0.45
CA GLY A 318 9.37 -26.60 0.26
C GLY A 318 10.81 -26.26 -0.09
N ARG A 319 11.05 -25.24 -0.92
CA ARG A 319 12.41 -24.77 -1.23
C ARG A 319 13.11 -24.18 -0.01
N ILE A 320 12.41 -23.41 0.82
CA ILE A 320 12.99 -22.87 2.06
C ILE A 320 13.38 -24.02 3.00
N LYS A 321 12.44 -24.95 3.23
CA LYS A 321 12.62 -26.06 4.17
C LYS A 321 13.69 -27.06 3.72
N ASN A 322 13.70 -27.44 2.44
CA ASN A 322 14.51 -28.56 1.96
C ASN A 322 15.82 -28.11 1.28
N GLU A 323 15.85 -26.90 0.72
CA GLU A 323 16.98 -26.39 -0.08
C GLU A 323 17.69 -25.21 0.59
N GLY A 324 17.17 -24.71 1.72
CA GLY A 324 17.72 -23.51 2.38
C GLY A 324 17.53 -22.23 1.57
N ALA A 325 16.55 -22.20 0.65
CA ALA A 325 16.23 -21.01 -0.13
C ALA A 325 15.74 -19.88 0.78
N LYS A 326 15.93 -18.62 0.34
CA LYS A 326 15.35 -17.46 1.01
C LYS A 326 13.87 -17.27 0.61
N PRO A 327 13.04 -16.67 1.47
CA PRO A 327 11.68 -16.28 1.10
C PRO A 327 11.63 -15.41 -0.16
N GLU A 328 10.68 -15.68 -1.03
CA GLU A 328 10.40 -14.91 -2.24
C GLU A 328 9.78 -13.55 -1.87
N LYS A 329 10.36 -12.48 -2.40
CA LYS A 329 9.97 -11.09 -2.09
C LYS A 329 8.85 -10.56 -2.98
N LYS A 330 8.56 -11.24 -4.10
CA LYS A 330 7.48 -10.85 -5.02
C LYS A 330 6.16 -10.65 -4.27
N TRP A 331 5.65 -11.69 -3.62
CA TRP A 331 4.33 -11.68 -2.98
C TRP A 331 4.14 -10.59 -1.92
N PRO A 332 5.02 -10.44 -0.90
CA PRO A 332 4.88 -9.36 0.07
C PRO A 332 4.97 -7.97 -0.58
N THR A 333 5.79 -7.81 -1.63
CA THR A 333 5.88 -6.55 -2.39
C THR A 333 4.58 -6.20 -3.09
N LEU A 334 3.89 -7.17 -3.69
CA LEU A 334 2.62 -6.96 -4.38
C LEU A 334 1.50 -6.60 -3.40
N SER A 335 1.43 -7.31 -2.27
CA SER A 335 0.45 -7.03 -1.22
C SER A 335 0.60 -5.62 -0.68
N ARG A 336 1.82 -5.22 -0.30
CA ARG A 336 2.11 -3.88 0.21
C ARG A 336 1.77 -2.78 -0.79
N LYS A 337 2.14 -2.94 -2.07
CA LYS A 337 1.80 -1.99 -3.14
C LYS A 337 0.28 -1.83 -3.31
N THR A 338 -0.48 -2.91 -3.16
CA THR A 338 -1.95 -2.88 -3.24
C THR A 338 -2.54 -2.11 -2.07
N THR A 339 -2.05 -2.37 -0.85
CA THR A 339 -2.48 -1.65 0.36
C THR A 339 -2.16 -0.16 0.30
N LEU A 340 -0.98 0.25 -0.18
CA LEU A 340 -0.64 1.67 -0.35
C LEU A 340 -1.66 2.43 -1.20
N VAL A 341 -2.07 1.84 -2.33
CA VAL A 341 -3.08 2.46 -3.19
C VAL A 341 -4.44 2.49 -2.49
N LEU A 342 -4.79 1.42 -1.77
CA LEU A 342 -6.01 1.37 -0.97
C LEU A 342 -6.05 2.51 0.05
N ASP A 343 -4.95 2.70 0.80
CA ASP A 343 -4.82 3.78 1.79
C ASP A 343 -4.93 5.15 1.13
N ALA A 344 -4.32 5.35 -0.04
CA ALA A 344 -4.45 6.59 -0.79
C ALA A 344 -5.90 6.86 -1.24
N VAL A 345 -6.66 5.84 -1.65
CA VAL A 345 -8.09 5.97 -1.98
C VAL A 345 -8.87 6.37 -0.73
N LYS A 346 -8.67 5.67 0.39
CA LYS A 346 -9.34 5.96 1.66
C LYS A 346 -9.03 7.37 2.15
N ALA A 347 -7.75 7.77 2.13
CA ALA A 347 -7.32 9.12 2.51
C ALA A 347 -7.92 10.20 1.60
N SER A 348 -8.04 9.94 0.29
CA SER A 348 -8.72 10.85 -0.63
C SER A 348 -10.20 11.00 -0.27
N ILE A 349 -10.92 9.93 0.07
CA ILE A 349 -12.31 10.01 0.55
C ILE A 349 -12.42 10.86 1.83
N GLU A 350 -11.56 10.58 2.82
CA GLU A 350 -11.56 11.27 4.12
C GLU A 350 -11.25 12.77 3.98
N LYS A 351 -10.46 13.16 2.97
CA LYS A 351 -10.08 14.55 2.67
C LYS A 351 -10.97 15.23 1.63
N GLY A 352 -12.19 14.74 1.41
CA GLY A 352 -13.12 15.40 0.49
C GLY A 352 -12.71 15.31 -0.98
N PHE A 353 -12.15 14.17 -1.38
CA PHE A 353 -11.78 13.81 -2.75
C PHE A 353 -10.58 14.60 -3.31
N GLU A 354 -9.66 15.00 -2.44
CA GLU A 354 -8.40 15.62 -2.85
C GLU A 354 -7.43 14.60 -3.47
N PRO A 355 -6.55 15.02 -4.40
CA PRO A 355 -5.48 14.18 -4.92
C PRO A 355 -4.42 13.87 -3.86
N MET A 356 -4.09 12.59 -3.68
CA MET A 356 -3.01 12.14 -2.81
C MET A 356 -1.72 11.95 -3.61
N GLU A 357 -0.63 12.63 -3.22
CA GLU A 357 0.62 12.71 -4.00
C GLU A 357 1.87 12.28 -3.21
N ILE A 358 2.84 11.65 -3.88
CA ILE A 358 4.08 11.12 -3.29
C ILE A 358 5.27 12.05 -3.66
N LYS A 359 5.64 13.09 -2.86
CA LYS A 359 6.37 14.29 -3.42
C LYS A 359 7.62 14.94 -2.76
N ILE A 360 7.91 14.80 -1.45
CA ILE A 360 8.96 15.64 -0.79
C ILE A 360 10.40 15.36 -1.29
N GLY A 361 10.75 14.10 -1.53
CA GLY A 361 12.11 13.73 -1.95
C GLY A 361 12.56 14.39 -3.27
N LEU A 362 11.66 14.47 -4.26
CA LEU A 362 11.93 15.06 -5.57
C LEU A 362 12.32 16.55 -5.52
N GLY A 363 11.77 17.30 -4.55
CA GLY A 363 12.10 18.70 -4.34
C GLY A 363 13.54 18.89 -3.86
N LEU A 364 13.99 18.06 -2.92
CA LEU A 364 15.36 18.09 -2.38
C LEU A 364 16.40 17.74 -3.45
N GLU A 365 16.14 16.71 -4.25
CA GLU A 365 17.02 16.29 -5.35
C GLU A 365 17.27 17.45 -6.32
N SER A 366 16.19 18.07 -6.81
CA SER A 366 16.26 19.09 -7.87
C SER A 366 16.87 20.42 -7.42
N SER A 367 16.89 20.71 -6.12
CA SER A 367 17.45 21.96 -5.58
C SER A 367 18.97 22.10 -5.73
N ASN A 368 19.70 20.98 -5.88
CA ASN A 368 21.17 20.93 -5.86
C ASN A 368 21.84 21.53 -4.60
N VAL A 369 21.08 21.81 -3.54
CA VAL A 369 21.59 22.26 -2.24
C VAL A 369 21.96 21.04 -1.39
N ALA A 370 22.96 21.19 -0.51
CA ALA A 370 23.28 20.16 0.47
C ALA A 370 22.22 20.09 1.58
N PHE A 371 21.77 18.90 1.95
CA PHE A 371 20.66 18.72 2.89
C PHE A 371 20.85 17.53 3.82
N ILE A 372 20.19 17.60 4.97
CA ILE A 372 19.92 16.47 5.86
C ILE A 372 18.42 16.26 5.85
N TRP A 373 17.96 15.07 5.45
CA TRP A 373 16.56 14.72 5.48
C TRP A 373 16.32 13.65 6.55
N ILE A 374 15.58 14.04 7.58
CA ILE A 374 15.20 13.14 8.68
C ILE A 374 13.82 12.58 8.35
N ILE A 375 13.75 11.26 8.22
CA ILE A 375 12.53 10.53 7.93
C ILE A 375 12.06 9.90 9.25
N ARG A 376 11.01 10.47 9.85
CA ARG A 376 10.41 10.01 11.11
C ARG A 376 9.13 9.20 10.82
N GLY A 377 8.82 8.25 11.70
CA GLY A 377 7.66 7.35 11.58
C GLY A 377 7.95 6.15 10.68
N LEU A 378 7.55 4.95 11.12
CA LEU A 378 7.88 3.68 10.45
C LEU A 378 7.30 3.58 9.01
N ASN A 379 6.21 4.30 8.72
CA ASN A 379 5.37 4.13 7.53
C ASN A 379 5.83 5.03 6.38
N PHE A 380 6.10 6.30 6.72
CA PHE A 380 6.79 7.23 5.84
C PHE A 380 8.19 6.72 5.51
N THR A 381 8.83 6.04 6.46
CA THR A 381 10.14 5.39 6.22
C THR A 381 10.05 4.31 5.15
N LEU A 382 9.15 3.33 5.19
CA LEU A 382 9.19 2.21 4.23
C LEU A 382 8.80 2.56 2.78
N GLU A 383 7.87 3.51 2.58
CA GLU A 383 7.53 4.03 1.24
C GLU A 383 8.64 4.91 0.68
N VAL A 384 9.18 5.83 1.50
CA VAL A 384 10.32 6.65 1.10
C VAL A 384 11.55 5.77 0.91
N GLU A 385 11.81 4.76 1.72
CA GLU A 385 12.93 3.81 1.56
C GLU A 385 12.88 3.06 0.24
N LYS A 386 11.68 2.66 -0.18
CA LYS A 386 11.49 2.01 -1.46
C LYS A 386 11.70 2.99 -2.59
N TRP A 387 11.09 4.17 -2.51
CA TRP A 387 11.29 5.23 -3.48
C TRP A 387 12.77 5.65 -3.59
N LEU A 388 13.49 5.78 -2.46
CA LEU A 388 14.92 6.08 -2.39
C LEU A 388 15.75 5.04 -3.14
N ARG A 389 15.37 3.75 -3.06
CA ARG A 389 16.02 2.66 -3.79
C ARG A 389 15.64 2.65 -5.27
N ASP A 390 14.34 2.71 -5.58
CA ASP A 390 13.81 2.62 -6.95
C ASP A 390 14.29 3.82 -7.80
N GLU A 391 14.36 5.01 -7.21
CA GLU A 391 14.91 6.21 -7.85
C GLU A 391 16.44 6.32 -7.76
N ASN A 392 17.12 5.36 -7.16
CA ASN A 392 18.55 5.44 -6.85
C ASN A 392 18.94 6.78 -6.20
N PHE A 393 18.05 7.31 -5.36
CA PHE A 393 18.09 8.69 -4.89
C PHE A 393 19.35 8.99 -4.10
N GLU A 394 19.74 8.10 -3.18
CA GLU A 394 20.95 8.29 -2.35
C GLU A 394 22.22 8.40 -3.21
N GLU A 395 22.27 7.72 -4.36
CA GLU A 395 23.37 7.91 -5.33
C GLU A 395 23.23 9.23 -6.10
N LYS A 396 22.01 9.60 -6.54
CA LYS A 396 21.75 10.89 -7.22
C LYS A 396 22.07 12.11 -6.35
N VAL A 397 21.99 11.98 -5.02
CA VAL A 397 22.30 13.05 -4.05
C VAL A 397 23.64 12.83 -3.33
N LYS A 398 24.45 11.86 -3.76
CA LYS A 398 25.72 11.54 -3.12
C LYS A 398 26.64 12.74 -3.03
N GLY A 399 27.26 12.91 -1.85
CA GLY A 399 28.13 14.05 -1.55
C GLY A 399 27.40 15.35 -1.20
N ARG A 400 26.06 15.40 -1.31
CA ARG A 400 25.25 16.57 -0.94
C ARG A 400 24.04 16.26 -0.05
N GLY A 401 23.48 15.06 -0.10
CA GLY A 401 22.34 14.64 0.72
C GLY A 401 22.72 13.61 1.77
N MET A 402 22.22 13.76 2.99
CA MET A 402 22.29 12.76 4.05
C MET A 402 20.89 12.40 4.53
N ILE A 403 20.55 11.11 4.50
CA ILE A 403 19.26 10.59 4.96
C ILE A 403 19.42 9.98 6.34
N ILE A 404 18.68 10.50 7.33
CA ILE A 404 18.63 9.94 8.69
C ILE A 404 17.28 9.25 8.88
N ARG A 405 17.32 7.95 9.16
CA ARG A 405 16.14 7.11 9.40
C ARG A 405 15.85 7.09 10.90
N GLY A 406 14.63 7.46 11.31
CA GLY A 406 14.22 7.47 12.71
C GLY A 406 14.59 8.76 13.45
N TRP A 407 15.05 8.64 14.69
CA TRP A 407 15.32 9.80 15.55
C TRP A 407 16.65 10.49 15.16
N ALA A 408 16.66 11.82 15.22
CA ALA A 408 17.85 12.64 14.99
C ALA A 408 17.90 13.78 16.01
N PRO A 409 19.07 14.15 16.52
CA PRO A 409 19.23 15.19 17.53
C PRO A 409 19.10 16.59 16.91
N GLN A 410 17.86 17.04 16.71
CA GLN A 410 17.52 18.28 15.99
C GLN A 410 18.31 19.49 16.49
N VAL A 411 18.36 19.74 17.81
CA VAL A 411 19.11 20.87 18.39
C VAL A 411 20.61 20.80 18.06
N MET A 412 21.21 19.61 18.11
CA MET A 412 22.63 19.45 17.75
C MET A 412 22.87 19.72 16.26
N ILE A 413 21.96 19.25 15.40
CA ILE A 413 22.04 19.50 13.95
C ILE A 413 21.92 21.01 13.68
N LEU A 414 20.89 21.66 14.23
CA LEU A 414 20.65 23.09 14.03
C LEU A 414 21.79 23.97 14.56
N SER A 415 22.48 23.54 15.60
CA SER A 415 23.62 24.26 16.17
C SER A 415 24.90 24.15 15.34
N HIS A 416 24.93 23.32 14.29
CA HIS A 416 26.11 23.13 13.47
C HIS A 416 26.31 24.31 12.48
N PRO A 417 27.51 24.93 12.39
CA PRO A 417 27.74 26.12 11.57
C PRO A 417 27.43 25.96 10.07
N SER A 418 27.49 24.74 9.55
CA SER A 418 27.17 24.43 8.15
C SER A 418 25.68 24.43 7.83
N VAL A 419 24.78 24.49 8.83
CA VAL A 419 23.35 24.52 8.58
C VAL A 419 22.93 25.90 8.07
N GLY A 420 22.60 25.96 6.79
CA GLY A 420 22.18 27.18 6.12
C GLY A 420 20.67 27.46 6.20
N GLY A 421 19.86 26.50 6.62
CA GLY A 421 18.41 26.64 6.66
C GLY A 421 17.70 25.44 7.30
N PHE A 422 16.48 25.65 7.79
CA PHE A 422 15.68 24.63 8.46
C PHE A 422 14.25 24.58 7.89
N LEU A 423 13.85 23.45 7.30
CA LEU A 423 12.46 23.22 6.90
C LEU A 423 11.67 22.70 8.11
N THR A 424 10.59 23.38 8.48
CA THR A 424 9.82 23.07 9.68
C THR A 424 8.31 23.12 9.44
N HIS A 425 7.57 22.29 10.18
CA HIS A 425 6.11 22.38 10.26
C HIS A 425 5.61 23.57 11.08
N CYS A 426 6.51 24.40 11.61
CA CYS A 426 6.16 25.58 12.41
C CYS A 426 5.52 25.24 13.77
N GLY A 427 5.76 24.02 14.29
CA GLY A 427 5.49 23.72 15.70
C GLY A 427 6.31 24.64 16.62
N TRP A 428 5.77 25.00 17.78
CA TRP A 428 6.35 26.04 18.63
C TRP A 428 7.77 25.69 19.11
N ASN A 429 7.99 24.47 19.60
CA ASN A 429 9.32 24.04 20.05
C ASN A 429 10.36 24.08 18.93
N SER A 430 10.04 23.51 17.75
CA SER A 430 10.93 23.58 16.58
C SER A 430 11.20 25.02 16.13
N THR A 431 10.22 25.92 16.27
CA THR A 431 10.37 27.34 15.97
C THR A 431 11.37 27.99 16.93
N LEU A 432 11.22 27.76 18.24
CA LEU A 432 12.15 28.27 19.24
C LEU A 432 13.56 27.72 19.05
N GLU A 433 13.70 26.42 18.76
CA GLU A 433 15.00 25.79 18.50
C GLU A 433 15.71 26.46 17.33
N GLY A 434 15.05 26.62 16.18
CA GLY A 434 15.68 27.28 15.02
C GLY A 434 15.99 28.76 15.24
N ILE A 435 15.16 29.49 16.02
CA ILE A 435 15.47 30.87 16.44
C ILE A 435 16.71 30.88 17.32
N SER A 436 16.77 30.01 18.34
CA SER A 436 17.87 29.96 19.29
C SER A 436 19.20 29.55 18.65
N SER A 437 19.15 28.71 17.61
CA SER A 437 20.30 28.32 16.80
C SER A 437 20.64 29.33 15.70
N GLY A 438 19.81 30.36 15.47
CA GLY A 438 20.06 31.42 14.49
C GLY A 438 19.94 30.97 13.04
N VAL A 439 19.07 29.99 12.78
CA VAL A 439 18.90 29.36 11.47
C VAL A 439 17.62 29.88 10.78
N PRO A 440 17.73 30.46 9.57
CA PRO A 440 16.56 30.82 8.76
C PRO A 440 15.69 29.61 8.41
N MET A 441 14.38 29.82 8.27
CA MET A 441 13.42 28.71 8.13
C MET A 441 12.67 28.69 6.79
N ILE A 442 12.42 27.49 6.27
CA ILE A 442 11.34 27.27 5.29
C ILE A 442 10.13 26.77 6.06
N THR A 443 9.00 27.44 5.89
CA THR A 443 7.76 27.13 6.62
C THR A 443 6.86 26.22 5.79
N PHE A 444 6.45 25.11 6.41
CA PHE A 444 5.52 24.12 5.88
C PHE A 444 4.45 23.82 6.94
N PRO A 445 3.57 24.78 7.28
CA PRO A 445 2.55 24.57 8.30
C PRO A 445 1.56 23.47 7.87
N MET A 446 1.11 22.65 8.82
CA MET A 446 0.19 21.53 8.58
C MET A 446 -1.21 21.81 9.14
N PHE A 447 -1.31 22.38 10.35
CA PHE A 447 -2.60 22.70 11.01
C PHE A 447 -2.45 23.73 12.15
N ALA A 448 -3.60 24.23 12.64
CA ALA A 448 -3.75 25.05 13.85
C ALA A 448 -2.73 26.20 14.02
N GLU A 449 -2.01 26.25 15.15
CA GLU A 449 -1.14 27.35 15.52
C GLU A 449 0.07 27.52 14.60
N GLN A 450 0.40 26.48 13.84
CA GLN A 450 1.53 26.47 12.91
C GLN A 450 1.38 27.55 11.82
N PHE A 451 0.16 27.85 11.39
CA PHE A 451 -0.10 28.94 10.43
C PHE A 451 0.14 30.34 11.03
N TYR A 452 -0.12 30.51 12.33
CA TYR A 452 0.21 31.75 13.03
C TYR A 452 1.72 31.85 13.27
N ASN A 453 2.36 30.74 13.63
CA ASN A 453 3.81 30.67 13.78
C ASN A 453 4.53 30.94 12.44
N GLU A 454 4.00 30.45 11.31
CA GLU A 454 4.50 30.83 9.99
C GLU A 454 4.43 32.36 9.79
N LYS A 455 3.30 33.01 10.10
CA LYS A 455 3.18 34.47 9.98
C LYS A 455 4.19 35.19 10.87
N LEU A 456 4.44 34.70 12.09
CA LEU A 456 5.48 35.21 12.96
C LEU A 456 6.87 35.08 12.30
N ILE A 457 7.24 33.89 11.83
CA ILE A 457 8.55 33.58 11.22
C ILE A 457 8.78 34.41 9.95
N VAL A 458 7.80 34.46 9.05
CA VAL A 458 7.94 35.02 7.70
C VAL A 458 7.66 36.53 7.69
N SER A 459 6.57 36.97 8.31
CA SER A 459 6.08 38.35 8.18
C SER A 459 6.59 39.28 9.27
N VAL A 460 6.72 38.79 10.51
CA VAL A 460 7.13 39.60 11.66
C VAL A 460 8.64 39.56 11.86
N LEU A 461 9.18 38.38 12.17
CA LEU A 461 10.62 38.17 12.40
C LEU A 461 11.42 38.27 11.10
N LYS A 462 10.76 38.01 9.95
CA LYS A 462 11.36 38.05 8.61
C LYS A 462 12.60 37.16 8.50
N ILE A 463 12.55 36.00 9.16
CA ILE A 463 13.61 34.98 9.16
C ILE A 463 13.24 33.74 8.34
N GLY A 464 12.07 33.70 7.68
CA GLY A 464 11.69 32.54 6.87
C GLY A 464 10.97 32.78 5.55
N VAL A 465 10.93 31.73 4.74
CA VAL A 465 10.33 31.66 3.40
C VAL A 465 9.19 30.64 3.41
N ARG A 466 8.04 31.01 2.85
CA ARG A 466 6.91 30.09 2.70
C ARG A 466 7.16 29.08 1.61
N VAL A 467 6.82 27.82 1.87
CA VAL A 467 6.69 26.82 0.80
C VAL A 467 5.43 27.04 -0.05
N GLY A 468 4.41 27.71 0.52
CA GLY A 468 3.18 28.10 -0.18
C GLY A 468 1.94 27.31 0.22
N VAL A 469 1.82 26.95 1.50
CA VAL A 469 0.61 26.33 2.07
C VAL A 469 -0.40 27.42 2.41
N GLU A 470 -1.61 27.34 1.87
CA GLU A 470 -2.62 28.41 2.02
C GLU A 470 -3.84 28.04 2.88
N VAL A 471 -4.09 26.76 3.15
CA VAL A 471 -5.30 26.30 3.86
C VAL A 471 -4.93 25.47 5.09
N SER A 472 -5.52 25.83 6.23
CA SER A 472 -5.48 25.03 7.47
C SER A 472 -6.48 23.89 7.37
N THR A 473 -6.02 22.67 7.61
CA THR A 473 -6.91 21.50 7.77
C THR A 473 -7.29 21.38 9.25
N ASP A 474 -8.59 21.27 9.56
CA ASP A 474 -9.17 21.46 10.90
C ASP A 474 -8.91 20.30 11.92
N SER A 475 -7.71 19.70 11.95
CA SER A 475 -7.42 18.66 12.95
C SER A 475 -5.99 18.69 13.52
N TRP A 476 -5.90 18.48 14.84
CA TRP A 476 -4.71 18.57 15.70
C TRP A 476 -3.70 17.41 15.54
N ASN A 477 -3.67 16.71 14.40
CA ASN A 477 -2.86 15.49 14.22
C ASN A 477 -1.83 15.66 13.09
N GLU A 478 -0.54 15.75 13.45
CA GLU A 478 0.62 15.89 12.56
C GLU A 478 0.72 14.79 11.49
N GLU A 479 0.15 13.61 11.74
CA GLU A 479 0.30 12.43 10.88
C GLU A 479 -0.80 12.25 9.82
N LYS A 480 -1.91 13.02 9.88
CA LYS A 480 -3.10 12.76 9.02
C LYS A 480 -3.26 13.64 7.79
N ASN A 481 -2.58 14.79 7.70
CA ASN A 481 -2.91 15.80 6.68
C ASN A 481 -1.74 16.10 5.74
N GLY A 482 -1.59 15.34 4.66
CA GLY A 482 -0.77 15.77 3.52
C GLY A 482 -1.25 17.10 2.96
N VAL A 483 -0.37 18.09 2.93
CA VAL A 483 -0.64 19.44 2.39
C VAL A 483 -0.23 19.47 0.91
N PRO A 484 -1.01 20.09 0.00
CA PRO A 484 -0.73 20.08 -1.43
C PRO A 484 0.46 20.98 -1.77
N VAL A 485 1.67 20.43 -1.66
CA VAL A 485 2.92 21.11 -2.04
C VAL A 485 3.65 20.27 -3.09
N ASN A 486 3.91 20.87 -4.25
CA ASN A 486 4.63 20.21 -5.34
C ASN A 486 6.16 20.38 -5.26
N LYS A 487 6.90 19.58 -6.06
CA LYS A 487 8.37 19.62 -6.08
C LYS A 487 8.94 21.01 -6.42
N ASP A 488 8.28 21.76 -7.30
CA ASP A 488 8.75 23.07 -7.75
C ASP A 488 8.56 24.14 -6.67
N GLN A 489 7.50 24.03 -5.86
CA GLN A 489 7.29 24.87 -4.68
C GLN A 489 8.38 24.62 -3.63
N ILE A 490 8.70 23.36 -3.34
CA ILE A 490 9.79 22.99 -2.43
C ILE A 490 11.12 23.53 -2.95
N LYS A 491 11.43 23.31 -4.23
CA LYS A 491 12.65 23.80 -4.86
C LYS A 491 12.75 25.34 -4.78
N LYS A 492 11.69 26.06 -5.17
CA LYS A 492 11.67 27.54 -5.12
C LYS A 492 11.89 28.08 -3.71
N ALA A 493 11.30 27.45 -2.71
CA ALA A 493 11.51 27.85 -1.32
C ALA A 493 12.96 27.62 -0.86
N ILE A 494 13.56 26.49 -1.25
CA ILE A 494 14.98 26.20 -1.00
C ILE A 494 15.87 27.23 -1.70
N ASP A 495 15.67 27.46 -2.99
CA ASP A 495 16.45 28.42 -3.78
C ASP A 495 16.39 29.82 -3.12
N LYS A 496 15.20 30.29 -2.76
CA LYS A 496 15.00 31.62 -2.15
C LYS A 496 15.60 31.75 -0.74
N LEU A 497 15.67 30.65 0.03
CA LEU A 497 16.31 30.67 1.34
C LEU A 497 17.85 30.60 1.22
N MET A 498 18.34 29.88 0.21
CA MET A 498 19.74 29.50 0.07
C MET A 498 20.52 30.36 -0.93
N ASP A 499 19.83 31.24 -1.68
CA ASP A 499 20.49 32.20 -2.55
C ASP A 499 21.43 33.14 -1.77
N LYS A 500 22.31 33.82 -2.52
CA LYS A 500 23.21 34.85 -2.01
C LYS A 500 22.71 36.25 -2.35
N GLY A 501 21.38 36.40 -2.47
CA GLY A 501 20.74 37.67 -2.70
C GLY A 501 20.66 38.49 -1.41
N PHE A 502 20.47 39.80 -1.57
CA PHE A 502 20.32 40.74 -0.44
C PHE A 502 19.24 40.28 0.57
N GLU A 503 18.09 39.79 0.09
CA GLU A 503 17.01 39.32 0.97
C GLU A 503 17.40 38.09 1.82
N SER A 504 18.21 37.17 1.28
CA SER A 504 18.69 35.99 2.01
C SER A 504 19.75 36.36 3.04
N GLU A 505 20.67 37.27 2.69
CA GLU A 505 21.68 37.76 3.63
C GLU A 505 21.06 38.52 4.81
N GLU A 506 20.09 39.40 4.53
CA GLU A 506 19.32 40.13 5.54
C GLU A 506 18.57 39.16 6.48
N ARG A 507 17.97 38.11 5.92
CA ARG A 507 17.28 37.06 6.67
C ARG A 507 18.24 36.31 7.61
N ARG A 508 19.43 35.94 7.12
CA ARG A 508 20.48 35.27 7.90
C ARG A 508 21.00 36.17 9.03
N LYS A 509 21.19 37.46 8.75
CA LYS A 509 21.61 38.44 9.75
C LYS A 509 20.60 38.53 10.89
N ARG A 510 19.31 38.66 10.56
CA ARG A 510 18.23 38.72 11.56
C ARG A 510 18.10 37.44 12.38
N ALA A 511 18.23 36.27 11.75
CA ALA A 511 18.21 35.01 12.47
C ALA A 511 19.34 34.94 13.52
N LYS A 512 20.56 35.39 13.18
CA LYS A 512 21.68 35.47 14.12
C LYS A 512 21.47 36.49 15.25
N GLU A 513 20.91 37.65 14.95
CA GLU A 513 20.58 38.67 15.97
C GLU A 513 19.56 38.13 16.97
N LEU A 514 18.50 37.47 16.49
CA LEU A 514 17.48 36.86 17.35
C LEU A 514 18.05 35.72 18.20
N SER A 515 18.96 34.91 17.66
CA SER A 515 19.67 33.88 18.42
C SER A 515 20.49 34.47 19.57
N HIS A 516 21.18 35.59 19.35
CA HIS A 516 21.93 36.27 20.41
C HIS A 516 21.00 36.75 21.53
N ILE A 517 19.88 37.38 21.15
CA ILE A 517 18.88 37.88 22.11
C ILE A 517 18.27 36.71 22.90
N SER A 518 17.86 35.62 22.22
CA SER A 518 17.23 34.48 22.89
C SER A 518 18.19 33.78 23.86
N ASN A 519 19.46 33.60 23.47
CA ASN A 519 20.45 32.94 24.33
C ASN A 519 20.80 33.80 25.55
N LYS A 520 20.89 35.13 25.38
CA LYS A 520 21.09 36.04 26.50
C LYS A 520 19.92 35.98 27.50
N ALA A 521 18.68 35.95 27.02
CA ALA A 521 17.50 35.83 27.87
C ALA A 521 17.49 34.51 28.67
N ILE A 522 17.90 33.39 28.05
CA ILE A 522 18.03 32.10 28.74
C ILE A 522 19.10 32.17 29.83
N GLN A 523 20.26 32.75 29.55
CA GLN A 523 21.33 32.91 30.54
C GLN A 523 20.89 33.77 31.73
N GLU A 524 20.17 34.86 31.48
CA GLU A 524 19.62 35.73 32.53
C GLU A 524 18.58 34.99 33.38
N MET A 525 17.73 34.14 32.80
CA MET A 525 16.77 33.30 33.54
C MET A 525 17.47 32.28 34.46
N VAL A 526 18.49 31.58 33.97
CA VAL A 526 19.23 30.56 34.75
C VAL A 526 20.00 31.17 35.91
N LEU A 527 20.42 32.43 35.81
CA LEU A 527 21.11 33.16 36.89
C LEU A 527 20.15 33.65 38.00
N HIS A 528 18.83 33.63 37.77
CA HIS A 528 17.81 34.08 38.72
C HIS A 528 16.90 32.95 39.25
N SER A 529 17.19 31.70 38.88
CA SER A 529 16.57 30.47 39.40
C SER A 529 17.55 29.72 40.31
#